data_AF-A0A1C6BZV1-F1
#
_entry.id   AF-A0A1C6BZV1-F1
#
_cell.length_a   1.000
_cell.length_b   1.000
_cell.length_c   1.000
_cell.angle_alpha   90.00
_cell.angle_beta   90.00
_cell.angle_gamma   90.00
#
_symmetry.space_group_name_H-M   'P 1'
#
loop_
_entity.id
_entity.type
_entity.pdbx_description
1 polymer ?
#
loop_
_entity_poly.entity_id
_entity_poly.type
_entity_poly.pdbx_seq_one_letter_code
_entity_poly.pdbx_strand_id
1 'polypeptide(L)'
;MEEGEFVKWKQIGVGLISIMMIFTSVRGEVNENQRSNYQMLEQIEKSYVVDSGFRESNYFFLDMVDSYATYYLQCIKQLIGEEDSVERTNVSYEINCLSNKAVDQWNLLDVYSLIMLVDDVKQIPETLESSIIMYLDSLFDENNGCYQYSREFSVQDSIAPTYYVVVALKKLNQPVRPIKEWIIEISTKALEKDANMQIYYGGYAMLYELMSEYEIPISATDFEQVLEYYHGILKDNTEYELSDIPTIALDFVKLCKNFEKDLTEYNDEISDLFLDSSLLQKYLFWEYDYVNLYAIINTLKQCQLLNENLKWLSEEVALFDQFQLDNGEYISPGIYGSNLNATYYADQFMKLMNISRTYDVKNYCTTIINGNLNLEQFGIWRLSQLLELLQKYHIDWLNSDFGKNVEKYITEQVQLISSSEKWELRELKIINQLFILSQILNETYSIELDVPKIKEQVIKLFNTEISYEDDISISTELLKFLVTVQDTDSELIAQLCSHVNELLEVIGDKNVLFKVTITFDAVKQLQAVNYSISDNAEMAILDMLQGAYWKNGFFKTGDILGEKVSYQATYEGTFLSNLFQGKGGAI
;
A
#
# COMPACT_ATOMS: atom_id res chain seq x y z
N MET A 1 -44.60 -9.46 -5.68
CA MET A 1 -44.71 -8.95 -7.06
C MET A 1 -44.91 -7.45 -6.96
N GLU A 2 -43.93 -6.60 -7.26
CA GLU A 2 -42.66 -6.76 -8.02
C GLU A 2 -41.58 -5.96 -7.24
N GLU A 3 -40.48 -6.53 -6.74
CA GLU A 3 -39.26 -6.97 -7.44
C GLU A 3 -38.80 -5.95 -8.50
N GLY A 4 -37.82 -5.08 -8.18
CA GLY A 4 -37.27 -4.21 -9.22
C GLY A 4 -36.22 -3.14 -8.91
N GLU A 5 -35.87 -2.79 -7.65
CA GLU A 5 -34.93 -1.66 -7.42
C GLU A 5 -33.73 -1.91 -6.49
N PHE A 6 -33.48 -3.15 -6.05
CA PHE A 6 -32.35 -3.45 -5.14
C PHE A 6 -31.07 -3.96 -5.83
N VAL A 7 -30.97 -3.84 -7.16
CA VAL A 7 -29.76 -4.24 -7.90
C VAL A 7 -29.35 -3.14 -8.86
N LYS A 8 -28.67 -2.10 -8.35
CA LYS A 8 -27.82 -1.24 -9.18
C LYS A 8 -26.54 -0.73 -8.46
N TRP A 9 -25.58 -1.64 -8.39
CA TRP A 9 -24.14 -1.46 -8.64
C TRP A 9 -23.24 -0.87 -7.54
N LYS A 10 -22.48 -1.80 -6.91
CA LYS A 10 -21.05 -1.71 -6.53
C LYS A 10 -20.25 -0.93 -7.57
N GLN A 11 -19.40 0.00 -7.14
CA GLN A 11 -18.29 0.57 -7.93
C GLN A 11 -17.46 1.52 -7.06
N ILE A 12 -16.18 1.21 -6.88
CA ILE A 12 -15.17 2.13 -6.36
C ILE A 12 -13.95 2.02 -7.27
N GLY A 13 -13.40 3.17 -7.71
CA GLY A 13 -12.15 3.26 -8.46
C GLY A 13 -11.93 4.57 -9.21
N VAL A 14 -11.04 5.42 -8.71
CA VAL A 14 -10.69 6.77 -9.24
C VAL A 14 -10.26 6.75 -10.72
N GLY A 15 -9.75 5.63 -11.25
CA GLY A 15 -9.22 5.57 -12.62
C GLY A 15 -10.25 5.22 -13.71
N LEU A 16 -11.32 4.50 -13.37
CA LEU A 16 -12.20 3.83 -14.35
C LEU A 16 -12.89 4.82 -15.26
N ILE A 17 -13.05 6.03 -14.78
CA ILE A 17 -14.12 6.95 -15.15
C ILE A 17 -13.62 8.04 -16.08
N SER A 18 -12.45 8.61 -15.78
CA SER A 18 -11.79 9.58 -16.68
C SER A 18 -11.49 8.92 -18.01
N ILE A 19 -11.04 7.67 -18.00
CA ILE A 19 -10.67 6.92 -19.22
C ILE A 19 -11.90 6.27 -19.88
N MET A 20 -12.94 5.86 -19.15
CA MET A 20 -14.23 5.48 -19.76
C MET A 20 -14.87 6.64 -20.53
N MET A 21 -14.92 7.86 -19.97
CA MET A 21 -15.44 9.04 -20.68
C MET A 21 -14.67 9.34 -21.98
N ILE A 22 -13.38 8.99 -22.00
CA ILE A 22 -12.45 9.21 -23.12
C ILE A 22 -12.57 8.12 -24.20
N PHE A 23 -12.65 6.85 -23.83
CA PHE A 23 -12.77 5.75 -24.80
C PHE A 23 -14.20 5.56 -25.34
N THR A 24 -15.24 5.92 -24.57
CA THR A 24 -16.64 5.90 -25.06
C THR A 24 -16.92 7.06 -26.03
N SER A 25 -16.23 8.21 -25.89
CA SER A 25 -16.33 9.31 -26.86
C SER A 25 -15.67 8.99 -28.21
N VAL A 26 -14.64 8.13 -28.24
CA VAL A 26 -14.03 7.62 -29.48
C VAL A 26 -15.03 6.77 -30.30
N ARG A 27 -16.10 6.25 -29.68
CA ARG A 27 -17.15 5.46 -30.34
C ARG A 27 -18.56 6.07 -30.33
N GLY A 28 -18.74 7.28 -29.80
CA GLY A 28 -19.99 8.04 -29.93
C GLY A 28 -21.14 7.66 -28.99
N GLU A 29 -20.89 7.06 -27.82
CA GLU A 29 -21.94 6.79 -26.82
C GLU A 29 -21.88 7.81 -25.66
N VAL A 30 -22.78 8.80 -25.68
CA VAL A 30 -22.66 10.08 -24.95
C VAL A 30 -23.37 10.10 -23.56
N ASN A 31 -23.98 9.01 -23.10
CA ASN A 31 -24.92 9.07 -21.97
C ASN A 31 -24.37 8.71 -20.56
N GLU A 32 -23.08 8.35 -20.39
CA GLU A 32 -22.52 7.92 -19.08
C GLU A 32 -21.76 9.02 -18.30
N ASN A 33 -21.66 10.25 -18.81
CA ASN A 33 -20.74 11.28 -18.28
C ASN A 33 -21.09 11.85 -16.89
N GLN A 34 -22.33 11.78 -16.41
CA GLN A 34 -22.68 12.39 -15.11
C GLN A 34 -22.43 11.46 -13.91
N ARG A 35 -22.84 10.19 -13.98
CA ARG A 35 -22.67 9.20 -12.89
C ARG A 35 -21.20 8.93 -12.59
N SER A 36 -20.43 8.89 -13.67
CA SER A 36 -18.97 8.86 -13.74
C SER A 36 -18.31 9.95 -12.89
N ASN A 37 -18.60 11.23 -13.14
CA ASN A 37 -17.98 12.34 -12.40
C ASN A 37 -18.25 12.30 -10.89
N TYR A 38 -19.41 11.81 -10.45
CA TYR A 38 -19.73 11.69 -9.02
C TYR A 38 -18.87 10.64 -8.31
N GLN A 39 -18.66 9.48 -8.92
CA GLN A 39 -17.83 8.41 -8.37
C GLN A 39 -16.34 8.81 -8.33
N MET A 40 -15.85 9.58 -9.31
CA MET A 40 -14.49 10.15 -9.27
C MET A 40 -14.30 11.11 -8.08
N LEU A 41 -15.27 12.00 -7.85
CA LEU A 41 -15.25 12.93 -6.74
C LEU A 41 -15.30 12.22 -5.39
N GLU A 42 -16.14 11.19 -5.26
CA GLU A 42 -16.27 10.39 -4.04
C GLU A 42 -14.96 9.72 -3.61
N GLN A 43 -14.14 9.32 -4.58
CA GLN A 43 -12.88 8.64 -4.28
C GLN A 43 -11.72 9.60 -3.99
N ILE A 44 -11.71 10.78 -4.62
CA ILE A 44 -10.82 11.88 -4.22
C ILE A 44 -11.18 12.34 -2.79
N GLU A 45 -12.46 12.29 -2.39
CA GLU A 45 -12.84 12.55 -1.00
C GLU A 45 -12.31 11.48 -0.04
N LYS A 46 -12.42 10.19 -0.38
CA LYS A 46 -11.98 9.08 0.48
C LYS A 46 -10.45 9.00 0.66
N SER A 47 -9.69 9.53 -0.28
CA SER A 47 -8.22 9.61 -0.22
C SER A 47 -7.70 10.87 0.48
N TYR A 48 -8.56 11.88 0.65
CA TYR A 48 -8.25 13.08 1.42
C TYR A 48 -8.36 12.75 2.91
N VAL A 49 -7.28 12.98 3.65
CA VAL A 49 -7.14 12.55 5.05
C VAL A 49 -7.11 13.73 6.02
N VAL A 50 -7.20 13.42 7.32
CA VAL A 50 -7.33 14.41 8.40
C VAL A 50 -6.16 15.41 8.44
N ASP A 51 -4.96 15.00 8.02
CA ASP A 51 -3.77 15.89 7.91
C ASP A 51 -3.79 16.81 6.68
N SER A 52 -4.91 16.85 5.96
CA SER A 52 -5.22 17.74 4.83
C SER A 52 -4.45 17.47 3.54
N GLY A 53 -3.74 16.34 3.43
CA GLY A 53 -3.16 15.87 2.18
C GLY A 53 -3.91 14.67 1.59
N PHE A 54 -3.33 14.06 0.56
CA PHE A 54 -3.83 12.83 -0.05
C PHE A 54 -2.90 11.65 0.23
N ARG A 55 -3.48 10.48 0.48
CA ARG A 55 -2.75 9.20 0.55
C ARG A 55 -2.89 8.44 -0.77
N GLU A 56 -1.89 7.62 -1.10
CA GLU A 56 -2.06 6.62 -2.16
C GLU A 56 -3.00 5.54 -1.62
N SER A 57 -4.01 5.15 -2.40
CA SER A 57 -4.66 3.85 -2.19
C SER A 57 -3.63 2.75 -2.45
N ASN A 58 -3.51 1.75 -1.57
CA ASN A 58 -2.73 0.54 -1.83
C ASN A 58 -1.20 0.73 -1.95
N TYR A 59 -0.55 1.52 -1.08
CA TYR A 59 0.90 1.69 -1.19
C TYR A 59 1.71 0.43 -0.89
N PHE A 60 1.26 -0.40 0.07
CA PHE A 60 1.96 -1.59 0.58
C PHE A 60 1.34 -2.93 0.18
N PHE A 61 0.05 -2.96 -0.13
CA PHE A 61 -0.67 -4.17 -0.50
C PHE A 61 -0.98 -4.11 -1.99
N LEU A 62 0.01 -4.48 -2.80
CA LEU A 62 -0.25 -4.99 -4.14
C LEU A 62 -1.13 -6.23 -3.94
N ASP A 63 -2.38 -6.18 -4.39
CA ASP A 63 -3.38 -7.24 -4.27
C ASP A 63 -3.86 -7.53 -2.85
N MET A 64 -4.88 -6.83 -2.35
CA MET A 64 -5.67 -7.38 -1.25
C MET A 64 -6.98 -6.61 -1.09
N VAL A 65 -8.01 -7.07 -1.81
CA VAL A 65 -9.16 -7.48 -1.03
C VAL A 65 -8.76 -8.75 -0.30
N ASP A 66 -8.89 -8.68 1.01
CA ASP A 66 -8.23 -9.58 1.92
C ASP A 66 -9.24 -10.33 2.78
N SER A 67 -9.29 -11.65 2.65
CA SER A 67 -10.02 -12.51 3.58
C SER A 67 -9.54 -12.30 5.01
N TYR A 68 -8.25 -12.01 5.20
CA TYR A 68 -7.65 -11.77 6.50
C TYR A 68 -8.15 -10.47 7.14
N ALA A 69 -8.01 -9.31 6.49
CA ALA A 69 -8.59 -8.06 6.99
C ALA A 69 -10.12 -8.17 7.19
N THR A 70 -10.83 -8.78 6.24
CA THR A 70 -12.28 -8.99 6.33
C THR A 70 -12.67 -9.81 7.56
N TYR A 71 -11.96 -10.90 7.83
CA TYR A 71 -12.19 -11.74 9.01
C TYR A 71 -12.00 -10.96 10.31
N TYR A 72 -10.88 -10.24 10.46
CA TYR A 72 -10.61 -9.50 11.69
C TYR A 72 -11.58 -8.33 11.90
N LEU A 73 -11.99 -7.64 10.84
CA LEU A 73 -13.03 -6.60 10.94
C LEU A 73 -14.37 -7.18 11.37
N GLN A 74 -14.77 -8.34 10.83
CA GLN A 74 -15.99 -9.01 11.27
C GLN A 74 -15.91 -9.44 12.74
N CYS A 75 -14.76 -9.97 13.19
CA CYS A 75 -14.50 -10.25 14.60
C CYS A 75 -14.64 -8.98 15.47
N ILE A 76 -14.06 -7.86 15.03
CA ILE A 76 -14.14 -6.58 15.73
C ILE A 76 -15.60 -6.10 15.83
N LYS A 77 -16.34 -6.10 14.72
CA LYS A 77 -17.76 -5.72 14.66
C LYS A 77 -18.62 -6.56 15.59
N GLN A 78 -18.36 -7.86 15.63
CA GLN A 78 -19.05 -8.75 16.56
C GLN A 78 -18.74 -8.39 18.03
N LEU A 79 -17.47 -8.12 18.36
CA LEU A 79 -17.06 -7.77 19.73
C LEU A 79 -17.71 -6.48 20.23
N ILE A 80 -17.86 -5.48 19.35
CA ILE A 80 -18.50 -4.18 19.65
C ILE A 80 -20.03 -4.21 19.50
N GLY A 81 -20.60 -5.30 18.99
CA GLY A 81 -22.05 -5.50 18.86
C GLY A 81 -22.68 -4.84 17.63
N GLU A 82 -21.89 -4.55 16.60
CA GLU A 82 -22.36 -4.07 15.30
C GLU A 82 -22.80 -5.21 14.38
N GLU A 83 -22.27 -6.41 14.58
CA GLU A 83 -22.63 -7.63 13.86
C GLU A 83 -22.95 -8.77 14.85
N ASP A 84 -23.88 -9.65 14.48
CA ASP A 84 -24.26 -10.79 15.32
C ASP A 84 -23.26 -11.96 15.20
N SER A 85 -22.58 -12.07 14.06
CA SER A 85 -21.71 -13.20 13.72
C SER A 85 -20.50 -12.75 12.90
N VAL A 86 -19.38 -13.45 13.07
CA VAL A 86 -18.21 -13.36 12.17
C VAL A 86 -18.47 -14.09 10.85
N GLU A 87 -19.22 -15.19 10.93
CA GLU A 87 -19.52 -16.06 9.80
C GLU A 87 -20.56 -15.44 8.89
N ARG A 88 -20.38 -15.64 7.58
CA ARG A 88 -21.16 -14.96 6.54
C ARG A 88 -21.86 -15.97 5.65
N THR A 89 -23.06 -15.60 5.22
CA THR A 89 -23.87 -16.39 4.27
C THR A 89 -23.44 -16.20 2.81
N ASN A 90 -22.64 -15.16 2.52
CA ASN A 90 -22.10 -14.90 1.19
C ASN A 90 -20.62 -14.51 1.30
N VAL A 91 -19.77 -15.43 0.86
CA VAL A 91 -18.30 -15.31 0.76
C VAL A 91 -17.80 -15.56 -0.68
N SER A 92 -18.69 -15.34 -1.66
CA SER A 92 -18.40 -15.64 -3.07
C SER A 92 -17.22 -14.83 -3.62
N TYR A 93 -16.97 -13.64 -3.09
CA TYR A 93 -15.85 -12.80 -3.47
C TYR A 93 -14.53 -13.42 -3.02
N GLU A 94 -14.42 -13.75 -1.74
CA GLU A 94 -13.22 -14.33 -1.12
C GLU A 94 -12.87 -15.68 -1.77
N ILE A 95 -13.91 -16.48 -2.08
CA ILE A 95 -13.78 -17.72 -2.87
C ILE A 95 -13.20 -17.44 -4.26
N ASN A 96 -13.72 -16.44 -4.99
CA ASN A 96 -13.23 -16.10 -6.32
C ASN A 96 -11.78 -15.61 -6.28
N CYS A 97 -11.42 -14.79 -5.30
CA CYS A 97 -10.06 -14.30 -5.12
C CYS A 97 -9.06 -15.43 -4.91
N LEU A 98 -9.36 -16.37 -4.00
CA LEU A 98 -8.49 -17.51 -3.77
C LEU A 98 -8.45 -18.44 -5.00
N SER A 99 -9.58 -18.65 -5.69
CA SER A 99 -9.68 -19.50 -6.87
C SER A 99 -8.89 -18.99 -8.08
N ASN A 100 -8.73 -17.68 -8.20
CA ASN A 100 -7.98 -17.06 -9.29
C ASN A 100 -6.46 -16.99 -9.04
N LYS A 101 -6.02 -17.18 -7.78
CA LYS A 101 -4.60 -17.24 -7.42
C LYS A 101 -4.05 -18.66 -7.66
N ALA A 102 -2.84 -18.75 -8.20
CA ALA A 102 -2.15 -20.03 -8.28
C ALA A 102 -1.81 -20.53 -6.86
N VAL A 103 -1.86 -21.85 -6.64
CA VAL A 103 -1.72 -22.44 -5.28
C VAL A 103 -0.36 -22.14 -4.64
N ASP A 104 0.69 -21.97 -5.43
CA ASP A 104 2.02 -21.55 -4.99
C ASP A 104 2.08 -20.09 -4.51
N GLN A 105 1.07 -19.28 -4.83
CA GLN A 105 0.90 -17.90 -4.38
C GLN A 105 -0.05 -17.78 -3.17
N TRP A 106 -0.58 -18.90 -2.66
CA TRP A 106 -1.49 -18.86 -1.52
C TRP A 106 -0.76 -18.59 -0.19
N ASN A 107 -1.39 -17.78 0.65
CA ASN A 107 -0.96 -17.50 2.02
C ASN A 107 -1.85 -18.27 3.02
N LEU A 108 -1.23 -18.88 4.05
CA LEU A 108 -1.94 -19.63 5.09
C LEU A 108 -3.00 -18.76 5.81
N LEU A 109 -2.70 -17.50 6.08
CA LEU A 109 -3.60 -16.58 6.78
C LEU A 109 -4.84 -16.26 5.93
N ASP A 110 -4.68 -16.04 4.62
CA ASP A 110 -5.80 -15.81 3.70
C ASP A 110 -6.73 -17.04 3.65
N VAL A 111 -6.13 -18.24 3.55
CA VAL A 111 -6.85 -19.52 3.51
C VAL A 111 -7.57 -19.77 4.84
N TYR A 112 -6.89 -19.60 5.97
CA TYR A 112 -7.47 -19.72 7.30
C TYR A 112 -8.65 -18.77 7.46
N SER A 113 -8.47 -17.50 7.11
CA SER A 113 -9.48 -16.46 7.29
C SER A 113 -10.71 -16.69 6.41
N LEU A 114 -10.54 -17.14 5.16
CA LEU A 114 -11.65 -17.58 4.32
C LEU A 114 -12.46 -18.71 4.98
N ILE A 115 -11.79 -19.74 5.49
CA ILE A 115 -12.45 -20.88 6.13
C ILE A 115 -13.21 -20.40 7.37
N MET A 116 -12.62 -19.50 8.16
CA MET A 116 -13.27 -18.97 9.36
C MET A 116 -14.47 -18.07 9.05
N LEU A 117 -14.44 -17.32 7.95
CA LEU A 117 -15.54 -16.48 7.48
C LEU A 117 -16.77 -17.27 6.98
N VAL A 118 -16.59 -18.52 6.56
CA VAL A 118 -17.67 -19.34 6.00
C VAL A 118 -18.60 -19.85 7.11
N ASP A 119 -19.91 -19.63 6.97
CA ASP A 119 -20.96 -20.18 7.87
C ASP A 119 -21.22 -21.68 7.64
N ASP A 120 -21.31 -22.12 6.38
CA ASP A 120 -21.41 -23.54 6.01
C ASP A 120 -20.33 -23.88 5.00
N VAL A 121 -19.48 -24.87 5.29
CA VAL A 121 -18.38 -25.33 4.42
C VAL A 121 -18.86 -25.60 2.98
N LYS A 122 -20.14 -25.99 2.79
CA LYS A 122 -20.75 -26.17 1.46
C LYS A 122 -20.78 -24.92 0.59
N GLN A 123 -20.55 -23.74 1.15
CA GLN A 123 -20.37 -22.51 0.39
C GLN A 123 -19.08 -22.53 -0.43
N ILE A 124 -18.05 -23.27 0.03
CA ILE A 124 -16.80 -23.46 -0.70
C ILE A 124 -17.05 -24.50 -1.81
N PRO A 125 -16.75 -24.20 -3.09
CA PRO A 125 -16.88 -25.18 -4.16
C PRO A 125 -16.01 -26.41 -3.91
N GLU A 126 -16.53 -27.62 -4.15
CA GLU A 126 -15.83 -28.89 -3.88
C GLU A 126 -14.42 -28.95 -4.51
N THR A 127 -14.24 -28.37 -5.70
CA THR A 127 -12.94 -28.29 -6.38
C THR A 127 -11.94 -27.39 -5.63
N LEU A 128 -12.43 -26.27 -5.08
CA LEU A 128 -11.61 -25.36 -4.29
C LEU A 128 -11.32 -25.96 -2.92
N GLU A 129 -12.31 -26.56 -2.26
CA GLU A 129 -12.14 -27.26 -0.98
C GLU A 129 -11.06 -28.34 -1.08
N SER A 130 -11.11 -29.18 -2.12
CA SER A 130 -10.07 -30.19 -2.39
C SER A 130 -8.68 -29.56 -2.53
N SER A 131 -8.58 -28.41 -3.20
CA SER A 131 -7.31 -27.69 -3.39
C SER A 131 -6.80 -27.07 -2.08
N ILE A 132 -7.70 -26.52 -1.26
CA ILE A 132 -7.43 -26.02 0.10
C ILE A 132 -6.88 -27.14 0.97
N ILE A 133 -7.51 -28.31 0.98
CA ILE A 133 -7.07 -29.45 1.79
C ILE A 133 -5.68 -29.90 1.34
N MET A 134 -5.44 -30.01 0.03
CA MET A 134 -4.12 -30.36 -0.50
C MET A 134 -3.05 -29.31 -0.15
N TYR A 135 -3.41 -28.02 -0.18
CA TYR A 135 -2.52 -26.95 0.20
C TYR A 135 -2.15 -27.03 1.68
N LEU A 136 -3.14 -27.11 2.58
CA LEU A 136 -2.92 -27.24 4.02
C LEU A 136 -2.10 -28.48 4.38
N ASP A 137 -2.36 -29.61 3.72
CA ASP A 137 -1.57 -30.84 3.90
C ASP A 137 -0.11 -30.67 3.45
N SER A 138 0.11 -29.89 2.38
CA SER A 138 1.46 -29.63 1.86
C SER A 138 2.32 -28.73 2.75
N LEU A 139 1.72 -28.06 3.73
CA LEU A 139 2.44 -27.25 4.72
C LEU A 139 3.01 -28.09 5.87
N PHE A 140 2.71 -29.39 5.92
CA PHE A 140 3.24 -30.29 6.93
C PHE A 140 4.72 -30.61 6.68
N ASP A 141 5.56 -30.29 7.65
CA ASP A 141 6.98 -30.62 7.67
C ASP A 141 7.16 -32.01 8.29
N GLU A 142 7.39 -33.02 7.44
CA GLU A 142 7.61 -34.42 7.85
C GLU A 142 8.83 -34.59 8.78
N ASN A 143 9.81 -33.68 8.72
CA ASN A 143 11.00 -33.80 9.57
C ASN A 143 10.72 -33.34 11.00
N ASN A 144 9.88 -32.32 11.14
CA ASN A 144 9.60 -31.66 12.42
C ASN A 144 8.25 -32.07 13.03
N GLY A 145 7.36 -32.69 12.25
CA GLY A 145 6.05 -33.16 12.71
C GLY A 145 5.05 -32.03 12.98
N CYS A 146 5.19 -30.89 12.30
CA CYS A 146 4.36 -29.69 12.49
C CYS A 146 4.06 -29.00 11.15
N TYR A 147 3.14 -28.03 11.15
CA TYR A 147 2.82 -27.24 9.96
C TYR A 147 3.60 -25.91 9.92
N GLN A 148 3.88 -25.42 8.72
CA GLN A 148 4.65 -24.20 8.44
C GLN A 148 3.81 -23.14 7.72
N TYR A 149 4.27 -21.88 7.72
CA TYR A 149 3.64 -20.80 6.95
C TYR A 149 3.82 -20.97 5.44
N SER A 150 4.96 -21.52 5.01
CA SER A 150 5.27 -21.77 3.60
C SER A 150 6.13 -23.02 3.44
N ARG A 151 6.25 -23.50 2.20
CA ARG A 151 7.11 -24.65 1.85
C ARG A 151 8.60 -24.31 1.85
N GLU A 152 8.94 -23.02 1.78
CA GLU A 152 10.31 -22.55 1.58
C GLU A 152 10.99 -22.10 2.87
N PHE A 153 10.22 -21.82 3.92
CA PHE A 153 10.72 -21.31 5.19
C PHE A 153 10.15 -22.10 6.36
N SER A 154 11.04 -22.72 7.14
CA SER A 154 10.67 -23.49 8.33
C SER A 154 11.08 -22.74 9.59
N VAL A 155 10.10 -22.44 10.45
CA VAL A 155 10.31 -21.93 11.81
C VAL A 155 9.74 -22.98 12.75
N GLN A 156 10.57 -23.99 13.07
CA GLN A 156 10.18 -25.16 13.85
C GLN A 156 9.49 -24.81 15.18
N ASP A 157 9.88 -23.70 15.79
CA ASP A 157 9.40 -23.25 17.10
C ASP A 157 8.13 -22.36 17.03
N SER A 158 7.63 -22.04 15.83
CA SER A 158 6.41 -21.23 15.68
C SER A 158 5.15 -22.05 15.90
N ILE A 159 4.33 -21.64 16.87
CA ILE A 159 3.08 -22.35 17.25
C ILE A 159 1.93 -22.03 16.30
N ALA A 160 1.87 -20.77 15.85
CA ALA A 160 0.78 -20.21 15.05
C ALA A 160 0.43 -20.99 13.77
N PRO A 161 1.36 -21.38 12.88
CA PRO A 161 1.00 -22.06 11.64
C PRO A 161 0.33 -23.41 11.91
N THR A 162 0.83 -24.16 12.89
CA THR A 162 0.20 -25.43 13.32
C THR A 162 -1.19 -25.19 13.90
N TYR A 163 -1.36 -24.17 14.74
CA TYR A 163 -2.67 -23.80 15.27
C TYR A 163 -3.68 -23.46 14.14
N TYR A 164 -3.31 -22.59 13.21
CA TYR A 164 -4.19 -22.18 12.11
C TYR A 164 -4.61 -23.36 11.22
N VAL A 165 -3.68 -24.25 10.86
CA VAL A 165 -4.01 -25.43 10.04
C VAL A 165 -4.92 -26.40 10.78
N VAL A 166 -4.66 -26.66 12.07
CA VAL A 166 -5.50 -27.55 12.90
C VAL A 166 -6.93 -27.03 12.98
N VAL A 167 -7.12 -25.74 13.28
CA VAL A 167 -8.44 -25.12 13.39
C VAL A 167 -9.16 -25.13 12.04
N ALA A 168 -8.45 -24.78 10.96
CA ALA A 168 -8.99 -24.80 9.60
C ALA A 168 -9.46 -26.19 9.17
N LEU A 169 -8.61 -27.22 9.30
CA LEU A 169 -8.96 -28.60 8.92
C LEU A 169 -10.14 -29.13 9.72
N LYS A 170 -10.23 -28.79 11.01
CA LYS A 170 -11.39 -29.16 11.84
C LYS A 170 -12.67 -28.50 11.39
N LYS A 171 -12.65 -27.20 11.07
CA LYS A 171 -13.83 -26.51 10.52
C LYS A 171 -14.27 -27.14 9.20
N LEU A 172 -13.32 -27.60 8.38
CA LEU A 172 -13.57 -28.39 7.16
C LEU A 172 -13.97 -29.86 7.39
N ASN A 173 -14.03 -30.34 8.64
CA ASN A 173 -14.25 -31.74 9.00
C ASN A 173 -13.24 -32.72 8.37
N GLN A 174 -11.98 -32.30 8.26
CA GLN A 174 -10.88 -33.08 7.69
C GLN A 174 -9.92 -33.59 8.78
N PRO A 175 -9.27 -34.74 8.55
CA PRO A 175 -8.28 -35.25 9.50
C PRO A 175 -7.04 -34.37 9.52
N VAL A 176 -6.50 -34.15 10.72
CA VAL A 176 -5.20 -33.51 10.94
C VAL A 176 -4.11 -34.57 10.98
N ARG A 177 -2.93 -34.27 10.43
CA ARG A 177 -1.76 -35.17 10.55
C ARG A 177 -1.31 -35.32 12.01
N PRO A 178 -0.55 -36.37 12.35
CA PRO A 178 -0.09 -36.59 13.72
C PRO A 178 0.87 -35.49 14.19
N ILE A 179 0.38 -34.57 15.03
CA ILE A 179 1.18 -33.47 15.61
C ILE A 179 1.39 -33.60 17.12
N LYS A 180 0.82 -34.64 17.77
CA LYS A 180 0.81 -34.76 19.23
C LYS A 180 2.21 -34.80 19.84
N GLU A 181 3.15 -35.50 19.20
CA GLU A 181 4.55 -35.58 19.66
C GLU A 181 5.23 -34.22 19.60
N TRP A 182 5.00 -33.46 18.52
CA TRP A 182 5.50 -32.10 18.40
C TRP A 182 4.89 -31.16 19.46
N ILE A 183 3.59 -31.26 19.76
CA ILE A 183 2.98 -30.44 20.83
C ILE A 183 3.62 -30.73 22.20
N ILE A 184 3.94 -32.00 22.49
CA ILE A 184 4.65 -32.37 23.73
C ILE A 184 6.06 -31.77 23.76
N GLU A 185 6.78 -31.83 22.63
CA GLU A 185 8.13 -31.27 22.54
C GLU A 185 8.12 -29.73 22.70
N ILE A 186 7.26 -29.05 21.94
CA ILE A 186 7.22 -27.59 21.94
C ILE A 186 6.69 -27.05 23.28
N SER A 187 5.72 -27.71 23.91
CA SER A 187 5.27 -27.33 25.26
C SER A 187 6.38 -27.50 26.29
N THR A 188 7.18 -28.56 26.21
CA THR A 188 8.33 -28.76 27.08
C THR A 188 9.36 -27.63 26.90
N LYS A 189 9.67 -27.26 25.65
CA LYS A 189 10.61 -26.17 25.33
C LYS A 189 10.09 -24.79 25.74
N ALA A 190 8.82 -24.50 25.47
CA ALA A 190 8.23 -23.18 25.70
C ALA A 190 7.91 -22.91 27.18
N LEU A 191 7.72 -23.95 27.98
CA LEU A 191 7.31 -23.86 29.38
C LEU A 191 8.39 -24.32 30.38
N GLU A 192 9.61 -24.68 29.92
CA GLU A 192 10.70 -24.95 30.85
C GLU A 192 11.15 -23.67 31.59
N LYS A 193 11.80 -23.84 32.74
CA LYS A 193 12.15 -22.75 33.65
C LYS A 193 13.07 -21.68 33.04
N ASP A 194 13.97 -22.10 32.14
CA ASP A 194 14.95 -21.22 31.49
C ASP A 194 14.59 -20.94 30.02
N ALA A 195 13.32 -21.16 29.64
CA ALA A 195 12.83 -20.92 28.30
C ALA A 195 13.00 -19.44 27.92
N ASN A 196 13.47 -19.18 26.70
CA ASN A 196 13.42 -17.83 26.15
C ASN A 196 11.98 -17.53 25.70
N MET A 197 11.17 -17.02 26.63
CA MET A 197 9.76 -16.71 26.41
C MET A 197 9.53 -15.68 25.29
N GLN A 198 10.56 -14.91 24.92
CA GLN A 198 10.48 -14.00 23.78
C GLN A 198 10.33 -14.74 22.43
N ILE A 199 10.74 -16.01 22.34
CA ILE A 199 10.56 -16.80 21.10
C ILE A 199 9.08 -17.11 20.85
N TYR A 200 8.28 -17.18 21.91
CA TYR A 200 6.92 -17.72 21.88
C TYR A 200 5.85 -16.67 22.20
N TYR A 201 6.19 -15.38 22.33
CA TYR A 201 5.21 -14.38 22.72
C TYR A 201 4.08 -14.26 21.68
N GLY A 202 2.83 -14.18 22.14
CA GLY A 202 1.64 -14.22 21.28
C GLY A 202 1.17 -15.63 20.86
N GLY A 203 1.88 -16.69 21.28
CA GLY A 203 1.57 -18.07 20.93
C GLY A 203 1.16 -18.97 22.10
N TYR A 204 1.18 -18.51 23.35
CA TYR A 204 0.98 -19.38 24.51
C TYR A 204 -0.49 -19.78 24.72
N ALA A 205 -1.47 -18.94 24.41
CA ALA A 205 -2.87 -19.35 24.41
C ALA A 205 -3.15 -20.34 23.28
N MET A 206 -2.54 -20.16 22.11
CA MET A 206 -2.63 -21.16 21.02
C MET A 206 -2.04 -22.50 21.44
N LEU A 207 -0.89 -22.48 22.13
CA LEU A 207 -0.27 -23.69 22.69
C LEU A 207 -1.17 -24.35 23.74
N TYR A 208 -1.75 -23.57 24.65
CA TYR A 208 -2.71 -24.05 25.65
C TYR A 208 -3.89 -24.75 24.97
N GLU A 209 -4.49 -24.12 23.95
CA GLU A 209 -5.62 -24.67 23.21
C GLU A 209 -5.26 -25.98 22.50
N LEU A 210 -4.08 -26.05 21.86
CA LEU A 210 -3.56 -27.28 21.25
C LEU A 210 -3.32 -28.38 22.30
N MET A 211 -2.70 -28.06 23.44
CA MET A 211 -2.48 -29.02 24.52
C MET A 211 -3.80 -29.57 25.06
N SER A 212 -4.76 -28.69 25.33
CA SER A 212 -6.10 -29.06 25.82
C SER A 212 -6.79 -29.99 24.83
N GLU A 213 -6.77 -29.63 23.56
CA GLU A 213 -7.41 -30.39 22.50
C GLU A 213 -6.82 -31.79 22.31
N TYR A 214 -5.50 -31.93 22.42
CA TYR A 214 -4.82 -33.22 22.25
C TYR A 214 -4.67 -33.99 23.57
N GLU A 215 -5.37 -33.57 24.62
CA GLU A 215 -5.36 -34.16 25.96
C GLU A 215 -3.94 -34.28 26.52
N ILE A 216 -3.10 -33.27 26.28
CA ILE A 216 -1.77 -33.15 26.86
C ILE A 216 -1.90 -32.48 28.23
N PRO A 217 -1.28 -33.02 29.30
CA PRO A 217 -1.39 -32.44 30.63
C PRO A 217 -0.95 -30.98 30.68
N ILE A 218 -1.80 -30.10 31.21
CA ILE A 218 -1.52 -28.67 31.39
C ILE A 218 -1.16 -28.43 32.86
N SER A 219 0.04 -27.90 33.10
CA SER A 219 0.51 -27.50 34.44
C SER A 219 0.20 -26.03 34.67
N ALA A 220 -0.65 -25.72 35.65
CA ALA A 220 -0.88 -24.34 36.06
C ALA A 220 0.41 -23.65 36.52
N THR A 221 1.31 -24.39 37.17
CA THR A 221 2.61 -23.88 37.63
C THR A 221 3.49 -23.44 36.46
N ASP A 222 3.49 -24.19 35.36
CA ASP A 222 4.38 -23.92 34.23
C ASP A 222 3.87 -22.74 33.39
N PHE A 223 2.56 -22.47 33.42
CA PHE A 223 1.97 -21.26 32.83
C PHE A 223 2.00 -20.05 33.77
N GLU A 224 2.12 -20.24 35.09
CA GLU A 224 2.21 -19.11 36.03
C GLU A 224 3.43 -18.23 35.72
N GLN A 225 4.58 -18.82 35.36
CA GLN A 225 5.77 -18.06 34.94
C GLN A 225 5.54 -17.27 33.62
N VAL A 226 4.70 -17.78 32.72
CA VAL A 226 4.32 -17.08 31.48
C VAL A 226 3.41 -15.90 31.80
N LEU A 227 2.45 -16.09 32.71
CA LEU A 227 1.59 -15.01 33.20
C LEU A 227 2.39 -13.93 33.93
N GLU A 228 3.35 -14.32 34.78
CA GLU A 228 4.27 -13.38 35.44
C GLU A 228 5.12 -12.60 34.43
N TYR A 229 5.63 -13.27 33.39
CA TYR A 229 6.39 -12.63 32.31
C TYR A 229 5.55 -11.61 31.54
N TYR A 230 4.35 -12.00 31.08
CA TYR A 230 3.44 -11.10 30.38
C TYR A 230 2.98 -9.93 31.23
N HIS A 231 2.62 -10.16 32.49
CA HIS A 231 2.30 -9.08 33.40
C HIS A 231 3.48 -8.11 33.57
N GLY A 232 4.71 -8.61 33.62
CA GLY A 232 5.93 -7.80 33.60
C GLY A 232 6.01 -6.88 32.37
N ILE A 233 5.74 -7.40 31.17
CA ILE A 233 5.73 -6.63 29.91
C ILE A 233 4.62 -5.57 29.91
N LEU A 234 3.41 -5.93 30.36
CA LEU A 234 2.28 -4.97 30.40
C LEU A 234 2.57 -3.79 31.34
N LYS A 235 3.38 -4.02 32.37
CA LYS A 235 3.81 -2.99 33.33
C LYS A 235 4.97 -2.14 32.84
N ASP A 236 5.92 -2.72 32.10
CA ASP A 236 7.04 -2.02 31.47
C ASP A 236 7.35 -2.64 30.11
N ASN A 237 6.96 -1.92 29.05
CA ASN A 237 7.07 -2.36 27.66
C ASN A 237 8.16 -1.63 26.88
N THR A 238 9.05 -0.90 27.56
CA THR A 238 10.03 -0.02 26.91
C THR A 238 11.05 -0.75 26.03
N GLU A 239 11.25 -2.06 26.24
CA GLU A 239 12.19 -2.90 25.49
C GLU A 239 11.54 -3.65 24.30
N TYR A 240 10.24 -3.48 24.07
CA TYR A 240 9.49 -4.22 23.05
C TYR A 240 9.02 -3.32 21.91
N GLU A 241 8.86 -3.91 20.72
CA GLU A 241 8.22 -3.20 19.62
C GLU A 241 6.77 -2.91 19.98
N LEU A 242 6.32 -1.66 19.76
CA LEU A 242 4.97 -1.23 20.11
C LEU A 242 3.91 -2.15 19.47
N SER A 243 4.16 -2.65 18.25
CA SER A 243 3.29 -3.57 17.51
C SER A 243 3.06 -4.93 18.19
N ASP A 244 3.94 -5.37 19.08
CA ASP A 244 3.80 -6.68 19.74
C ASP A 244 2.86 -6.63 20.96
N ILE A 245 2.74 -5.46 21.59
CA ILE A 245 2.05 -5.27 22.86
C ILE A 245 0.57 -5.69 22.81
N PRO A 246 -0.23 -5.31 21.79
CA PRO A 246 -1.61 -5.79 21.66
C PRO A 246 -1.75 -7.31 21.65
N THR A 247 -0.89 -7.98 20.88
CA THR A 247 -0.93 -9.44 20.73
C THR A 247 -0.54 -10.14 22.04
N ILE A 248 0.48 -9.62 22.74
CA ILE A 248 0.87 -10.10 24.07
C ILE A 248 -0.26 -9.92 25.09
N ALA A 249 -0.93 -8.76 25.10
CA ALA A 249 -2.03 -8.49 26.02
C ALA A 249 -3.23 -9.42 25.79
N LEU A 250 -3.57 -9.69 24.52
CA LEU A 250 -4.63 -10.65 24.19
C LEU A 250 -4.27 -12.07 24.66
N ASP A 251 -3.04 -12.49 24.40
CA ASP A 251 -2.55 -13.82 24.79
C ASP A 251 -2.59 -14.00 26.31
N PHE A 252 -2.11 -12.99 27.05
CA PHE A 252 -2.18 -12.92 28.51
C PHE A 252 -3.61 -13.06 29.04
N VAL A 253 -4.55 -12.24 28.54
CA VAL A 253 -5.92 -12.24 29.03
C VAL A 253 -6.65 -13.55 28.70
N LYS A 254 -6.39 -14.15 27.53
CA LYS A 254 -6.90 -15.50 27.20
C LYS A 254 -6.39 -16.55 28.18
N LEU A 255 -5.10 -16.56 28.49
CA LEU A 255 -4.52 -17.49 29.47
C LEU A 255 -5.11 -17.27 30.86
N CYS A 256 -5.21 -16.02 31.32
CA CYS A 256 -5.86 -15.71 32.61
C CYS A 256 -7.28 -16.29 32.68
N LYS A 257 -8.08 -16.17 31.61
CA LYS A 257 -9.42 -16.78 31.57
C LYS A 257 -9.38 -18.31 31.62
N ASN A 258 -8.48 -18.93 30.88
CA ASN A 258 -8.32 -20.39 30.87
C ASN A 258 -7.90 -20.94 32.24
N PHE A 259 -7.29 -20.13 33.10
CA PHE A 259 -6.94 -20.45 34.49
C PHE A 259 -7.87 -19.82 35.53
N GLU A 260 -9.02 -19.28 35.11
CA GLU A 260 -10.03 -18.66 36.00
C GLU A 260 -9.46 -17.55 36.91
N LYS A 261 -8.44 -16.82 36.45
CA LYS A 261 -7.85 -15.66 37.15
C LYS A 261 -8.79 -14.45 37.06
N ASP A 262 -8.83 -13.64 38.11
CA ASP A 262 -9.59 -12.39 38.12
C ASP A 262 -8.89 -11.33 37.26
N LEU A 263 -9.49 -10.97 36.13
CA LEU A 263 -8.94 -9.97 35.21
C LEU A 263 -9.01 -8.54 35.76
N THR A 264 -9.84 -8.28 36.78
CA THR A 264 -9.98 -6.93 37.32
C THR A 264 -8.71 -6.44 38.02
N GLU A 265 -7.82 -7.36 38.41
CA GLU A 265 -6.51 -7.04 39.00
C GLU A 265 -5.55 -6.35 38.02
N TYR A 266 -5.78 -6.47 36.71
CA TYR A 266 -4.91 -5.93 35.65
C TYR A 266 -5.56 -4.75 34.91
N ASN A 267 -6.70 -4.26 35.39
CA ASN A 267 -7.47 -3.24 34.69
C ASN A 267 -6.72 -1.90 34.59
N ASP A 268 -5.90 -1.56 35.58
CA ASP A 268 -5.11 -0.33 35.58
C ASP A 268 -4.06 -0.37 34.46
N GLU A 269 -3.26 -1.45 34.39
CA GLU A 269 -2.25 -1.65 33.34
C GLU A 269 -2.87 -1.69 31.94
N ILE A 270 -3.96 -2.45 31.75
CA ILE A 270 -4.65 -2.53 30.45
C ILE A 270 -5.26 -1.18 30.05
N SER A 271 -5.77 -0.41 31.01
CA SER A 271 -6.32 0.92 30.76
C SER A 271 -5.24 1.91 30.32
N ASP A 272 -4.09 1.90 30.99
CA ASP A 272 -2.97 2.78 30.67
C ASP A 272 -2.41 2.50 29.26
N LEU A 273 -2.46 1.26 28.80
CA LEU A 273 -2.04 0.88 27.45
C LEU A 273 -3.07 1.29 26.39
N PHE A 274 -4.35 0.94 26.57
CA PHE A 274 -5.29 0.94 25.45
C PHE A 274 -6.40 2.00 25.51
N LEU A 275 -6.53 2.75 26.61
CA LEU A 275 -7.53 3.82 26.73
C LEU A 275 -6.98 5.23 26.47
N ASP A 276 -5.66 5.39 26.26
CA ASP A 276 -5.07 6.62 25.72
C ASP A 276 -5.14 6.59 24.19
N SER A 277 -5.93 7.49 23.59
CA SER A 277 -6.11 7.55 22.14
C SER A 277 -4.81 7.83 21.38
N SER A 278 -3.88 8.61 21.95
CA SER A 278 -2.59 8.93 21.31
C SER A 278 -1.65 7.74 21.30
N LEU A 279 -1.73 6.87 22.31
CA LEU A 279 -0.97 5.63 22.38
C LEU A 279 -1.63 4.54 21.55
N LEU A 280 -2.96 4.45 21.57
CA LEU A 280 -3.74 3.54 20.71
C LEU A 280 -3.34 3.72 19.25
N GLN A 281 -3.38 4.96 18.77
CA GLN A 281 -3.04 5.22 17.37
C GLN A 281 -1.61 4.76 17.05
N LYS A 282 -0.63 4.84 17.97
CA LYS A 282 0.73 4.29 17.77
C LYS A 282 0.75 2.79 17.59
N TYR A 283 -0.10 2.04 18.28
CA TYR A 283 -0.24 0.59 18.06
C TYR A 283 -0.88 0.26 16.71
N LEU A 284 -1.69 1.17 16.17
CA LEU A 284 -2.43 0.99 14.91
C LEU A 284 -1.71 1.63 13.68
N PHE A 285 -0.72 2.51 13.91
CA PHE A 285 -0.17 3.41 12.88
C PHE A 285 0.71 2.73 11.83
N TRP A 286 1.29 1.56 12.13
CA TRP A 286 1.93 0.74 11.11
C TRP A 286 0.83 -0.04 10.37
N GLU A 287 0.44 0.49 9.20
CA GLU A 287 -0.39 -0.19 8.20
C GLU A 287 -1.86 -0.46 8.57
N TYR A 288 -2.41 0.18 9.60
CA TYR A 288 -3.76 -0.13 10.11
C TYR A 288 -3.88 -1.63 10.42
N ASP A 289 -3.10 -2.07 11.40
CA ASP A 289 -3.02 -3.47 11.80
C ASP A 289 -4.34 -3.97 12.44
N TYR A 290 -5.12 -4.72 11.65
CA TYR A 290 -6.41 -5.32 12.05
C TYR A 290 -6.25 -6.32 13.19
N VAL A 291 -5.12 -7.02 13.27
CA VAL A 291 -4.87 -8.00 14.32
C VAL A 291 -4.63 -7.27 15.63
N ASN A 292 -3.87 -6.19 15.61
CA ASN A 292 -3.68 -5.36 16.78
C ASN A 292 -4.97 -4.67 17.21
N LEU A 293 -5.77 -4.13 16.27
CA LEU A 293 -7.08 -3.58 16.59
C LEU A 293 -8.00 -4.63 17.22
N TYR A 294 -8.07 -5.83 16.62
CA TYR A 294 -8.81 -6.96 17.17
C TYR A 294 -8.30 -7.35 18.55
N ALA A 295 -6.98 -7.44 18.74
CA ALA A 295 -6.36 -7.82 20.00
C ALA A 295 -6.66 -6.80 21.10
N ILE A 296 -6.58 -5.50 20.81
CA ILE A 296 -6.96 -4.43 21.74
C ILE A 296 -8.44 -4.54 22.11
N ILE A 297 -9.34 -4.57 21.12
CA ILE A 297 -10.79 -4.58 21.37
C ILE A 297 -11.21 -5.84 22.13
N ASN A 298 -10.65 -6.99 21.77
CA ASN A 298 -10.92 -8.25 22.46
C ASN A 298 -10.37 -8.20 23.89
N THR A 299 -9.15 -7.70 24.10
CA THR A 299 -8.59 -7.51 25.45
C THR A 299 -9.50 -6.63 26.32
N LEU A 300 -9.89 -5.45 25.81
CA LEU A 300 -10.82 -4.54 26.50
C LEU A 300 -12.16 -5.20 26.79
N LYS A 301 -12.71 -5.99 25.85
CA LYS A 301 -13.96 -6.73 26.06
C LYS A 301 -13.82 -7.78 27.16
N GLN A 302 -12.75 -8.56 27.12
CA GLN A 302 -12.50 -9.67 28.04
C GLN A 302 -12.29 -9.16 29.48
N CYS A 303 -11.66 -7.99 29.64
CA CYS A 303 -11.48 -7.26 30.90
C CYS A 303 -12.69 -6.41 31.32
N GLN A 304 -13.80 -6.41 30.56
CA GLN A 304 -15.00 -5.61 30.83
C GLN A 304 -14.75 -4.08 30.84
N LEU A 305 -13.71 -3.63 30.14
CA LEU A 305 -13.37 -2.21 30.00
C LEU A 305 -14.04 -1.57 28.77
N LEU A 306 -14.43 -2.39 27.78
CA LEU A 306 -15.19 -1.94 26.62
C LEU A 306 -16.60 -1.47 27.04
N ASN A 307 -16.86 -0.17 26.97
CA ASN A 307 -18.13 0.44 27.37
C ASN A 307 -18.60 1.54 26.41
N GLU A 308 -19.89 1.90 26.49
CA GLU A 308 -20.56 2.86 25.61
C GLU A 308 -19.95 4.28 25.61
N ASN A 309 -19.13 4.63 26.61
CA ASN A 309 -18.46 5.93 26.66
C ASN A 309 -17.20 6.00 25.79
N LEU A 310 -16.71 4.88 25.27
CA LEU A 310 -15.56 4.82 24.35
C LEU A 310 -15.99 5.10 22.90
N LYS A 311 -16.79 6.15 22.68
CA LYS A 311 -17.28 6.52 21.33
C LYS A 311 -16.15 6.73 20.32
N TRP A 312 -15.02 7.25 20.78
CA TRP A 312 -13.83 7.45 19.96
C TRP A 312 -13.26 6.13 19.42
N LEU A 313 -13.42 5.00 20.13
CA LEU A 313 -13.00 3.68 19.63
C LEU A 313 -13.92 3.21 18.50
N SER A 314 -15.22 3.47 18.59
CA SER A 314 -16.15 3.25 17.46
C SER A 314 -15.82 4.15 16.28
N GLU A 315 -15.34 5.38 16.51
CA GLU A 315 -14.84 6.26 15.43
C GLU A 315 -13.56 5.69 14.78
N GLU A 316 -12.64 5.11 15.57
CA GLU A 316 -11.46 4.42 15.04
C GLU A 316 -11.85 3.16 14.24
N VAL A 317 -12.77 2.32 14.75
CA VAL A 317 -13.31 1.18 13.98
C VAL A 317 -13.99 1.66 12.69
N ALA A 318 -14.76 2.75 12.76
CA ALA A 318 -15.39 3.34 11.59
C ALA A 318 -14.36 3.84 10.55
N LEU A 319 -13.17 4.26 10.96
CA LEU A 319 -12.08 4.59 10.04
C LEU A 319 -11.56 3.35 9.32
N PHE A 320 -11.41 2.22 10.00
CA PHE A 320 -11.06 0.95 9.37
C PHE A 320 -12.17 0.51 8.40
N ASP A 321 -13.43 0.68 8.78
CA ASP A 321 -14.60 0.36 7.95
C ASP A 321 -14.73 1.21 6.69
N GLN A 322 -14.23 2.45 6.68
CA GLN A 322 -14.28 3.32 5.49
C GLN A 322 -13.50 2.74 4.29
N PHE A 323 -12.62 1.79 4.56
CA PHE A 323 -11.86 1.06 3.53
C PHE A 323 -12.56 -0.19 3.02
N GLN A 324 -13.69 -0.56 3.63
CA GLN A 324 -14.54 -1.63 3.16
C GLN A 324 -15.39 -1.12 1.97
N LEU A 325 -15.20 -1.71 0.79
CA LEU A 325 -15.94 -1.36 -0.43
C LEU A 325 -17.34 -2.00 -0.42
N ASP A 326 -17.43 -3.23 0.10
CA ASP A 326 -18.67 -3.97 0.39
C ASP A 326 -18.41 -5.16 1.33
N ASN A 327 -19.44 -5.94 1.62
CA ASN A 327 -19.31 -7.19 2.39
C ASN A 327 -18.38 -8.15 1.65
N GLY A 328 -17.10 -8.13 2.01
CA GLY A 328 -16.05 -8.98 1.48
C GLY A 328 -15.00 -8.28 0.63
N GLU A 329 -15.14 -6.96 0.42
CA GLU A 329 -14.16 -6.16 -0.32
C GLU A 329 -13.53 -5.11 0.59
N TYR A 330 -12.20 -5.16 0.75
CA TYR A 330 -11.43 -4.30 1.64
C TYR A 330 -10.20 -3.74 0.92
N ILE A 331 -9.80 -2.50 1.20
CA ILE A 331 -8.59 -1.87 0.65
C ILE A 331 -7.69 -1.47 1.82
N SER A 332 -6.52 -2.08 1.97
CA SER A 332 -5.62 -1.65 3.04
C SER A 332 -5.19 -0.17 2.90
N PRO A 333 -5.44 0.68 3.91
CA PRO A 333 -4.89 2.02 3.98
C PRO A 333 -3.40 1.93 4.27
N GLY A 334 -2.61 1.76 3.20
CA GLY A 334 -1.17 1.76 3.28
C GLY A 334 -0.62 3.15 3.64
N ILE A 335 -0.79 3.57 4.90
CA ILE A 335 -0.40 4.83 5.58
C ILE A 335 -1.63 5.71 5.92
N TYR A 336 -1.82 6.00 7.23
CA TYR A 336 -2.83 6.93 7.76
C TYR A 336 -2.58 8.36 7.30
N GLY A 337 -1.31 8.74 7.20
CA GLY A 337 -0.88 10.05 6.74
C GLY A 337 -0.89 10.20 5.22
N SER A 338 -1.10 11.43 4.78
CA SER A 338 -0.90 11.77 3.39
C SER A 338 0.58 11.75 3.02
N ASN A 339 0.86 11.43 1.76
CA ASN A 339 2.21 11.52 1.22
C ASN A 339 2.27 12.58 0.12
N LEU A 340 3.45 13.18 -0.02
CA LEU A 340 3.65 14.29 -0.94
C LEU A 340 3.37 13.88 -2.38
N ASN A 341 3.78 12.67 -2.80
CA ASN A 341 3.64 12.23 -4.18
C ASN A 341 2.16 12.12 -4.57
N ALA A 342 1.36 11.44 -3.75
CA ALA A 342 -0.09 11.37 -3.92
C ALA A 342 -0.72 12.75 -3.89
N THR A 343 -0.33 13.60 -2.93
CA THR A 343 -0.87 14.96 -2.81
C THR A 343 -0.58 15.82 -4.02
N TYR A 344 0.66 15.78 -4.51
CA TYR A 344 1.09 16.50 -5.70
C TYR A 344 0.34 16.01 -6.94
N TYR A 345 0.31 14.70 -7.20
CA TYR A 345 -0.33 14.19 -8.41
C TYR A 345 -1.86 14.24 -8.35
N ALA A 346 -2.48 14.15 -7.18
CA ALA A 346 -3.90 14.46 -7.00
C ALA A 346 -4.19 15.93 -7.36
N ASP A 347 -3.35 16.85 -6.90
CA ASP A 347 -3.45 18.28 -7.23
C ASP A 347 -3.30 18.55 -8.74
N GLN A 348 -2.33 17.91 -9.40
CA GLN A 348 -2.15 18.01 -10.84
C GLN A 348 -3.30 17.38 -11.62
N PHE A 349 -3.82 16.24 -11.16
CA PHE A 349 -4.96 15.58 -11.77
C PHE A 349 -6.24 16.40 -11.66
N MET A 350 -6.53 16.97 -10.49
CA MET A 350 -7.69 17.86 -10.30
C MET A 350 -7.61 19.08 -11.21
N LYS A 351 -6.41 19.65 -11.40
CA LYS A 351 -6.16 20.73 -12.35
C LYS A 351 -6.41 20.28 -13.79
N LEU A 352 -5.88 19.12 -14.19
CA LEU A 352 -6.07 18.54 -15.53
C LEU A 352 -7.55 18.32 -15.86
N MET A 353 -8.33 17.86 -14.87
CA MET A 353 -9.75 17.55 -15.00
C MET A 353 -10.68 18.74 -14.72
N ASN A 354 -10.13 19.92 -14.43
CA ASN A 354 -10.89 21.13 -14.08
C ASN A 354 -11.89 20.90 -12.93
N ILE A 355 -11.48 20.15 -11.90
CA ILE A 355 -12.30 19.88 -10.72
C ILE A 355 -12.29 21.12 -9.83
N SER A 356 -13.45 21.77 -9.66
CA SER A 356 -13.62 23.03 -8.93
C SER A 356 -13.61 22.90 -7.40
N ARG A 357 -13.31 21.72 -6.86
CA ARG A 357 -13.42 21.44 -5.43
C ARG A 357 -12.15 21.84 -4.69
N THR A 358 -12.32 22.47 -3.53
CA THR A 358 -11.20 22.96 -2.72
C THR A 358 -10.83 21.95 -1.65
N TYR A 359 -9.57 21.52 -1.66
CA TYR A 359 -8.95 20.69 -0.63
C TYR A 359 -7.85 21.52 0.06
N ASP A 360 -7.63 21.32 1.36
CA ASP A 360 -6.68 22.14 2.14
C ASP A 360 -5.24 21.64 2.02
N VAL A 361 -4.79 21.47 0.77
CA VAL A 361 -3.39 21.18 0.42
C VAL A 361 -2.46 22.24 1.02
N LYS A 362 -2.96 23.47 1.23
CA LYS A 362 -2.23 24.53 1.89
C LYS A 362 -1.84 24.16 3.32
N ASN A 363 -2.79 23.65 4.12
CA ASN A 363 -2.53 23.20 5.48
C ASN A 363 -1.55 22.00 5.51
N TYR A 364 -1.68 21.06 4.57
CA TYR A 364 -0.73 19.95 4.44
C TYR A 364 0.71 20.43 4.20
N CYS A 365 0.90 21.27 3.18
CA CYS A 365 2.23 21.81 2.87
C CYS A 365 2.79 22.63 4.03
N THR A 366 1.96 23.41 4.72
CA THR A 366 2.35 24.18 5.92
C THR A 366 2.80 23.25 7.04
N THR A 367 2.13 22.12 7.23
CA THR A 367 2.49 21.11 8.24
C THR A 367 3.83 20.47 7.91
N ILE A 368 4.08 20.10 6.64
CA ILE A 368 5.36 19.53 6.20
C ILE A 368 6.52 20.49 6.48
N ILE A 369 6.42 21.75 6.05
CA ILE A 369 7.54 22.71 6.14
C ILE A 369 7.82 23.17 7.58
N ASN A 370 6.82 23.11 8.46
CA ASN A 370 6.99 23.40 9.88
C ASN A 370 7.50 22.20 10.70
N GLY A 371 7.53 21.00 10.10
CA GLY A 371 8.11 19.81 10.70
C GLY A 371 9.63 19.76 10.59
N ASN A 372 10.25 18.80 11.29
CA ASN A 372 11.67 18.50 11.18
C ASN A 372 11.96 17.64 9.94
N LEU A 373 11.80 18.22 8.76
CA LEU A 373 12.02 17.51 7.50
C LEU A 373 13.51 17.28 7.23
N ASN A 374 13.93 16.02 7.14
CA ASN A 374 15.27 15.65 6.70
C ASN A 374 15.35 15.68 5.17
N LEU A 375 15.93 16.74 4.59
CA LEU A 375 16.02 16.92 3.14
C LEU A 375 16.89 15.89 2.41
N GLU A 376 17.87 15.29 3.07
CA GLU A 376 18.69 14.23 2.47
C GLU A 376 17.85 12.96 2.21
N GLN A 377 17.00 12.59 3.17
CA GLN A 377 16.06 11.47 3.03
C GLN A 377 14.86 11.84 2.15
N PHE A 378 14.46 13.12 2.16
CA PHE A 378 13.37 13.63 1.34
C PHE A 378 13.71 13.57 -0.15
N GLY A 379 14.94 13.96 -0.50
CA GLY A 379 15.47 13.91 -1.86
C GLY A 379 15.02 15.08 -2.74
N ILE A 380 15.84 15.37 -3.74
CA ILE A 380 15.69 16.53 -4.65
C ILE A 380 14.40 16.48 -5.49
N TRP A 381 13.92 15.30 -5.85
CA TRP A 381 12.68 15.11 -6.64
C TRP A 381 11.42 15.47 -5.85
N ARG A 382 11.34 15.06 -4.58
CA ARG A 382 10.20 15.44 -3.72
C ARG A 382 10.28 16.92 -3.35
N LEU A 383 11.49 17.47 -3.25
CA LEU A 383 11.67 18.90 -3.01
C LEU A 383 11.04 19.74 -4.14
N SER A 384 11.26 19.41 -5.42
CA SER A 384 10.64 20.17 -6.51
C SER A 384 9.10 20.13 -6.46
N GLN A 385 8.51 18.95 -6.24
CA GLN A 385 7.07 18.80 -6.04
C GLN A 385 6.53 19.68 -4.89
N LEU A 386 7.20 19.68 -3.74
CA LEU A 386 6.80 20.50 -2.59
C LEU A 386 6.89 21.99 -2.91
N LEU A 387 7.98 22.44 -3.52
CA LEU A 387 8.18 23.86 -3.85
C LEU A 387 7.14 24.37 -4.87
N GLU A 388 6.77 23.55 -5.86
CA GLU A 388 5.69 23.89 -6.80
C GLU A 388 4.35 24.08 -6.07
N LEU A 389 4.02 23.20 -5.11
CA LEU A 389 2.81 23.35 -4.30
C LEU A 389 2.87 24.63 -3.43
N LEU A 390 4.01 24.91 -2.78
CA LEU A 390 4.18 26.13 -1.98
C LEU A 390 3.99 27.39 -2.83
N GLN A 391 4.53 27.40 -4.05
CA GLN A 391 4.36 28.51 -5.01
C GLN A 391 2.90 28.64 -5.46
N LYS A 392 2.26 27.53 -5.89
CA LYS A 392 0.86 27.50 -6.33
C LYS A 392 -0.10 28.02 -5.26
N TYR A 393 0.13 27.65 -4.00
CA TYR A 393 -0.72 28.00 -2.86
C TYR A 393 -0.26 29.26 -2.09
N HIS A 394 0.74 29.99 -2.62
CA HIS A 394 1.27 31.22 -2.05
C HIS A 394 1.63 31.09 -0.55
N ILE A 395 2.32 30.00 -0.19
CA ILE A 395 2.80 29.76 1.17
C ILE A 395 4.17 30.40 1.31
N ASP A 396 4.35 31.27 2.30
CA ASP A 396 5.67 31.86 2.59
C ASP A 396 6.53 30.87 3.38
N TRP A 397 7.70 30.56 2.84
CA TRP A 397 8.66 29.62 3.42
C TRP A 397 10.11 30.14 3.36
N LEU A 398 10.35 31.24 2.65
CA LEU A 398 11.70 31.70 2.29
C LEU A 398 12.52 32.12 3.50
N ASN A 399 11.89 32.88 4.40
CA ASN A 399 12.53 33.39 5.61
C ASN A 399 12.45 32.44 6.81
N SER A 400 12.02 31.19 6.58
CA SER A 400 11.89 30.16 7.62
C SER A 400 13.17 29.32 7.75
N ASP A 401 13.23 28.48 8.79
CA ASP A 401 14.34 27.52 8.92
C ASP A 401 14.30 26.45 7.82
N PHE A 402 13.11 26.11 7.30
CA PHE A 402 12.98 25.28 6.10
C PHE A 402 13.65 25.94 4.89
N GLY A 403 13.44 27.25 4.68
CA GLY A 403 14.08 28.00 3.59
C GLY A 403 15.61 27.93 3.63
N LYS A 404 16.20 28.15 4.81
CA LYS A 404 17.66 28.01 5.01
C LYS A 404 18.16 26.59 4.75
N ASN A 405 17.40 25.59 5.19
CA ASN A 405 17.75 24.18 4.97
C ASN A 405 17.70 23.81 3.48
N VAL A 406 16.71 24.33 2.74
CA VAL A 406 16.60 24.17 1.28
C VAL A 406 17.80 24.78 0.56
N GLU A 407 18.17 26.02 0.89
CA GLU A 407 19.35 26.70 0.33
C GLU A 407 20.62 25.89 0.56
N LYS A 408 20.83 25.43 1.80
CA LYS A 408 21.97 24.59 2.16
C LYS A 408 21.99 23.28 1.36
N TYR A 409 20.87 22.56 1.34
CA TYR A 409 20.76 21.27 0.65
C TYR A 409 21.02 21.41 -0.86
N ILE A 410 20.44 22.42 -1.53
CA ILE A 410 20.68 22.68 -2.95
C ILE A 410 22.16 23.00 -3.20
N THR A 411 22.79 23.80 -2.33
CA THR A 411 24.22 24.13 -2.43
C THR A 411 25.09 22.86 -2.35
N GLU A 412 24.78 21.96 -1.43
CA GLU A 412 25.47 20.68 -1.28
C GLU A 412 25.29 19.79 -2.52
N GLN A 413 24.09 19.74 -3.11
CA GLN A 413 23.85 19.00 -4.35
C GLN A 413 24.65 19.59 -5.53
N VAL A 414 24.71 20.92 -5.66
CA VAL A 414 25.51 21.59 -6.70
C VAL A 414 27.01 21.30 -6.53
N GLN A 415 27.52 21.35 -5.29
CA GLN A 415 28.91 21.02 -4.99
C GLN A 415 29.23 19.57 -5.34
N LEU A 416 28.32 18.64 -5.01
CA LEU A 416 28.46 17.22 -5.34
C LEU A 416 28.59 16.99 -6.84
N ILE A 417 27.68 17.56 -7.64
CA ILE A 417 27.74 17.50 -9.11
C ILE A 417 29.03 18.13 -9.65
N SER A 418 29.41 19.30 -9.12
CA SER A 418 30.60 20.03 -9.56
C SER A 418 31.91 19.30 -9.30
N SER A 419 31.95 18.52 -8.22
CA SER A 419 33.10 17.73 -7.75
C SER A 419 33.20 16.34 -8.39
N SER A 420 32.12 15.86 -9.02
CA SER A 420 32.10 14.53 -9.61
C SER A 420 32.98 14.45 -10.87
N GLU A 421 33.82 13.41 -10.94
CA GLU A 421 34.74 13.17 -12.07
C GLU A 421 34.08 12.40 -13.23
N LYS A 422 32.98 11.70 -12.95
CA LYS A 422 32.19 10.93 -13.92
C LYS A 422 30.71 11.07 -13.62
N TRP A 423 29.91 11.30 -14.65
CA TRP A 423 28.45 11.37 -14.53
C TRP A 423 27.84 10.14 -15.16
N GLU A 424 26.79 9.60 -14.57
CA GLU A 424 25.98 8.53 -15.14
C GLU A 424 24.53 9.03 -15.26
N LEU A 425 23.59 8.13 -15.58
CA LEU A 425 22.16 8.46 -15.67
C LEU A 425 21.63 9.09 -14.37
N ARG A 426 22.17 8.68 -13.22
CA ARG A 426 21.77 9.21 -11.91
C ARG A 426 22.13 10.69 -11.78
N GLU A 427 23.36 11.08 -12.14
CA GLU A 427 23.82 12.46 -12.09
C GLU A 427 23.05 13.32 -13.08
N LEU A 428 22.76 12.82 -14.29
CA LEU A 428 21.93 13.52 -15.28
C LEU A 428 20.54 13.83 -14.72
N LYS A 429 19.91 12.87 -14.04
CA LYS A 429 18.62 13.04 -13.36
C LYS A 429 18.67 14.12 -12.28
N ILE A 430 19.74 14.16 -11.48
CA ILE A 430 19.95 15.19 -10.46
C ILE A 430 20.17 16.57 -11.10
N ILE A 431 20.98 16.64 -12.16
CA ILE A 431 21.23 17.88 -12.93
C ILE A 431 19.92 18.44 -13.47
N ASN A 432 19.10 17.61 -14.14
CA ASN A 432 17.79 18.02 -14.64
C ASN A 432 16.90 18.58 -13.53
N GLN A 433 16.91 17.95 -12.34
CA GLN A 433 16.16 18.47 -11.19
C GLN A 433 16.70 19.79 -10.65
N LEU A 434 18.02 19.98 -10.61
CA LEU A 434 18.61 21.27 -10.22
C LEU A 434 18.21 22.40 -11.17
N PHE A 435 18.12 22.14 -12.48
CA PHE A 435 17.61 23.13 -13.42
C PHE A 435 16.12 23.43 -13.22
N ILE A 436 15.29 22.40 -12.97
CA ILE A 436 13.87 22.60 -12.63
C ILE A 436 13.74 23.46 -11.37
N LEU A 437 14.50 23.15 -10.33
CA LEU A 437 14.54 23.94 -9.10
C LEU A 437 14.98 25.38 -9.35
N SER A 438 15.94 25.61 -10.25
CA SER A 438 16.38 26.95 -10.63
C SER A 438 15.25 27.76 -11.28
N GLN A 439 14.39 27.10 -12.08
CA GLN A 439 13.20 27.73 -12.66
C GLN A 439 12.12 28.02 -11.62
N ILE A 440 11.86 27.09 -10.69
CA ILE A 440 10.88 27.26 -9.61
C ILE A 440 11.31 28.39 -8.65
N LEU A 441 12.60 28.40 -8.28
CA LEU A 441 13.20 29.36 -7.36
C LEU A 441 13.66 30.65 -8.03
N ASN A 442 13.33 30.84 -9.31
CA ASN A 442 13.66 32.06 -10.01
C ASN A 442 13.15 33.26 -9.20
N GLU A 443 13.97 34.32 -9.12
CA GLU A 443 13.76 35.51 -8.25
C GLU A 443 13.97 35.32 -6.74
N THR A 444 14.12 34.09 -6.25
CA THR A 444 14.30 33.77 -4.83
C THR A 444 15.73 33.40 -4.47
N TYR A 445 16.28 32.41 -5.17
CA TYR A 445 17.61 31.86 -4.92
C TYR A 445 18.28 31.53 -6.24
N SER A 446 19.48 32.08 -6.45
CA SER A 446 20.25 31.82 -7.66
C SER A 446 21.04 30.53 -7.50
N ILE A 447 20.62 29.48 -8.20
CA ILE A 447 21.41 28.25 -8.30
C ILE A 447 22.51 28.46 -9.34
N GLU A 448 23.76 28.54 -8.89
CA GLU A 448 24.93 28.71 -9.77
C GLU A 448 25.32 27.37 -10.41
N LEU A 449 24.85 27.12 -11.63
CA LEU A 449 25.23 25.96 -12.43
C LEU A 449 26.24 26.38 -13.52
N ASP A 450 27.38 25.69 -13.62
CA ASP A 450 28.35 25.86 -14.71
C ASP A 450 27.83 25.17 -15.99
N VAL A 451 26.81 25.77 -16.61
CA VAL A 451 26.09 25.21 -17.78
C VAL A 451 27.05 24.81 -18.91
N PRO A 452 28.08 25.59 -19.29
CA PRO A 452 29.03 25.18 -20.32
C PRO A 452 29.78 23.88 -19.98
N LYS A 453 30.33 23.78 -18.76
CA LYS A 453 31.03 22.57 -18.31
C LYS A 453 30.08 21.37 -18.23
N ILE A 454 28.86 21.60 -17.72
CA ILE A 454 27.84 20.56 -17.62
C ILE A 454 27.47 20.03 -19.00
N LYS A 455 27.18 20.94 -19.93
CA LYS A 455 26.84 20.60 -21.31
C LYS A 455 27.94 19.78 -22.00
N GLU A 456 29.20 20.20 -21.89
CA GLU A 456 30.33 19.47 -22.49
C GLU A 456 30.42 18.04 -21.95
N GLN A 457 30.29 17.86 -20.63
CA GLN A 457 30.38 16.54 -20.02
C GLN A 457 29.19 15.63 -20.33
N VAL A 458 27.96 16.16 -20.34
CA VAL A 458 26.75 15.40 -20.71
C VAL A 458 26.81 14.95 -22.17
N ILE A 459 27.23 15.83 -23.09
CA ILE A 459 27.39 15.49 -24.51
C ILE A 459 28.51 14.44 -24.69
N LYS A 460 29.60 14.56 -23.93
CA LYS A 460 30.68 13.57 -23.96
C LYS A 460 30.21 12.21 -23.47
N LEU A 461 29.48 12.16 -22.34
CA LEU A 461 28.87 10.94 -21.82
C LEU A 461 28.02 10.25 -22.88
N PHE A 462 27.18 11.03 -23.56
CA PHE A 462 26.32 10.59 -24.64
C PHE A 462 27.14 10.01 -25.81
N ASN A 463 28.18 10.71 -26.25
CA ASN A 463 28.93 10.25 -27.42
C ASN A 463 29.85 9.04 -27.16
N THR A 464 30.12 8.63 -25.90
CA THR A 464 31.14 7.61 -25.60
C THR A 464 30.72 6.38 -24.82
N GLU A 465 29.74 6.44 -23.91
CA GLU A 465 29.53 5.35 -22.92
C GLU A 465 28.14 4.69 -22.96
N ILE A 466 27.13 5.31 -23.59
CA ILE A 466 25.77 4.77 -23.62
C ILE A 466 25.48 4.23 -25.03
N SER A 467 25.24 2.93 -25.12
CA SER A 467 24.66 2.29 -26.31
C SER A 467 23.18 2.67 -26.39
N TYR A 468 22.85 3.76 -27.10
CA TYR A 468 21.50 4.32 -27.24
C TYR A 468 20.49 3.44 -27.98
N GLU A 469 20.90 2.30 -28.50
CA GLU A 469 20.10 1.60 -29.49
C GLU A 469 18.70 1.19 -28.97
N ASP A 470 18.49 1.02 -27.65
CA ASP A 470 17.19 0.52 -27.15
C ASP A 470 16.60 1.18 -25.87
N ASP A 471 17.22 2.18 -25.22
CA ASP A 471 16.66 2.76 -23.96
C ASP A 471 16.07 4.18 -24.10
N ILE A 472 14.75 4.23 -24.16
CA ILE A 472 13.97 5.46 -24.19
C ILE A 472 14.16 6.33 -22.93
N SER A 473 14.45 5.75 -21.77
CA SER A 473 14.59 6.53 -20.53
C SER A 473 15.80 7.46 -20.60
N ILE A 474 16.92 6.98 -21.13
CA ILE A 474 18.14 7.77 -21.25
C ILE A 474 17.96 8.87 -22.30
N SER A 475 17.43 8.51 -23.47
CA SER A 475 17.18 9.45 -24.57
C SER A 475 16.24 10.58 -24.15
N THR A 476 15.21 10.25 -23.36
CA THR A 476 14.26 11.23 -22.81
C THR A 476 14.91 12.15 -21.77
N GLU A 477 15.72 11.63 -20.84
CA GLU A 477 16.42 12.46 -19.85
C GLU A 477 17.44 13.40 -20.50
N LEU A 478 18.10 12.98 -21.59
CA LEU A 478 18.97 13.88 -22.33
C LEU A 478 18.17 14.96 -23.08
N LEU A 479 17.09 14.58 -23.76
CA LEU A 479 16.25 15.55 -24.45
C LEU A 479 15.74 16.60 -23.44
N LYS A 480 15.29 16.15 -22.27
CA LYS A 480 14.91 17.02 -21.16
C LYS A 480 16.03 17.98 -20.75
N PHE A 481 17.26 17.49 -20.62
CA PHE A 481 18.42 18.34 -20.32
C PHE A 481 18.61 19.44 -21.37
N LEU A 482 18.68 19.06 -22.65
CA LEU A 482 18.91 20.00 -23.76
C LEU A 482 17.80 21.05 -23.88
N VAL A 483 16.54 20.63 -23.69
CA VAL A 483 15.37 21.53 -23.65
C VAL A 483 15.48 22.51 -22.50
N THR A 484 15.88 22.02 -21.32
CA THR A 484 15.92 22.83 -20.10
C THR A 484 17.04 23.87 -20.13
N VAL A 485 18.21 23.53 -20.69
CA VAL A 485 19.32 24.49 -20.88
C VAL A 485 19.13 25.42 -22.09
N GLN A 486 17.97 25.35 -22.75
CA GLN A 486 17.62 26.13 -23.95
C GLN A 486 18.68 26.00 -25.05
N ASP A 487 19.16 24.78 -25.29
CA ASP A 487 20.16 24.55 -26.33
C ASP A 487 19.62 24.92 -27.71
N THR A 488 20.43 25.63 -28.49
CA THR A 488 20.09 26.07 -29.85
C THR A 488 20.59 25.10 -30.91
N ASP A 489 21.27 24.01 -30.54
CA ASP A 489 21.70 22.97 -31.48
C ASP A 489 20.51 22.15 -31.99
N SER A 490 19.86 22.70 -33.02
CA SER A 490 18.66 22.11 -33.62
C SER A 490 18.90 20.74 -34.24
N GLU A 491 20.15 20.39 -34.60
CA GLU A 491 20.44 19.10 -35.24
C GLU A 491 20.46 17.97 -34.23
N LEU A 492 21.16 18.14 -33.10
CA LEU A 492 21.19 17.15 -32.03
C LEU A 492 19.79 16.95 -31.41
N ILE A 493 19.05 18.04 -31.18
CA ILE A 493 17.67 17.97 -30.68
C ILE A 493 16.78 17.22 -31.67
N ALA A 494 16.89 17.52 -32.97
CA ALA A 494 16.09 16.83 -33.99
C ALA A 494 16.39 15.33 -34.07
N GLN A 495 17.67 14.94 -34.00
CA GLN A 495 18.09 13.54 -33.98
C GLN A 495 17.53 12.81 -32.75
N LEU A 496 17.65 13.42 -31.56
CA LEU A 496 17.09 12.85 -30.33
C LEU A 496 15.56 12.75 -30.37
N CYS A 497 14.87 13.74 -30.92
CA CYS A 497 13.42 13.68 -31.05
C CYS A 497 12.99 12.55 -32.00
N SER A 498 13.67 12.38 -33.13
CA SER A 498 13.44 11.26 -34.04
C SER A 498 13.65 9.92 -33.36
N HIS A 499 14.76 9.78 -32.63
CA HIS A 499 15.10 8.56 -31.90
C HIS A 499 14.10 8.23 -30.81
N VAL A 500 13.73 9.20 -29.97
CA VAL A 500 12.69 9.02 -28.94
C VAL A 500 11.36 8.64 -29.57
N ASN A 501 10.99 9.24 -30.71
CA ASN A 501 9.77 8.88 -31.44
C ASN A 501 9.82 7.43 -31.93
N GLU A 502 10.92 6.99 -32.52
CA GLU A 502 11.09 5.59 -32.97
C GLU A 502 11.01 4.60 -31.80
N LEU A 503 11.60 4.93 -30.65
CA LEU A 503 11.54 4.08 -29.46
C LEU A 503 10.13 3.98 -28.86
N LEU A 504 9.30 5.02 -28.99
CA LEU A 504 7.89 4.96 -28.57
C LEU A 504 7.09 3.91 -29.38
N GLU A 505 7.49 3.61 -30.62
CA GLU A 505 6.83 2.61 -31.48
C GLU A 505 7.03 1.16 -30.97
N VAL A 506 8.08 0.91 -30.16
CA VAL A 506 8.54 -0.45 -29.80
C VAL A 506 8.62 -0.72 -28.29
N ILE A 507 7.92 0.05 -27.45
CA ILE A 507 7.97 0.01 -25.97
C ILE A 507 7.54 -1.34 -25.30
N GLY A 508 7.27 -2.39 -26.08
CA GLY A 508 6.48 -3.59 -25.76
C GLY A 508 6.87 -4.43 -24.54
N ASP A 509 8.12 -4.45 -24.07
CA ASP A 509 8.59 -5.49 -23.12
C ASP A 509 8.64 -5.07 -21.62
N LYS A 510 8.21 -3.85 -21.27
CA LYS A 510 8.26 -3.33 -19.88
C LYS A 510 6.92 -3.49 -19.11
N ASN A 511 6.96 -3.43 -17.76
CA ASN A 511 5.75 -3.33 -16.90
C ASN A 511 4.91 -2.10 -17.29
N VAL A 512 3.59 -2.18 -17.28
CA VAL A 512 2.73 -1.11 -17.84
C VAL A 512 2.82 0.20 -17.07
N LEU A 513 2.96 0.19 -15.74
CA LEU A 513 3.19 1.42 -14.96
C LEU A 513 4.42 2.15 -15.48
N PHE A 514 5.51 1.41 -15.64
CA PHE A 514 6.78 1.95 -16.11
C PHE A 514 6.68 2.44 -17.57
N LYS A 515 5.90 1.76 -18.41
CA LYS A 515 5.62 2.20 -19.78
C LYS A 515 4.87 3.53 -19.80
N VAL A 516 3.84 3.69 -18.97
CA VAL A 516 3.03 4.92 -18.89
C VAL A 516 3.90 6.11 -18.47
N THR A 517 4.70 5.97 -17.42
CA THR A 517 5.58 7.04 -16.93
C THR A 517 6.62 7.44 -17.96
N ILE A 518 7.34 6.48 -18.56
CA ILE A 518 8.35 6.81 -19.57
C ILE A 518 7.70 7.45 -20.82
N THR A 519 6.55 6.94 -21.26
CA THR A 519 5.82 7.51 -22.38
C THR A 519 5.39 8.94 -22.08
N PHE A 520 4.87 9.20 -20.88
CA PHE A 520 4.50 10.54 -20.44
C PHE A 520 5.68 11.50 -20.47
N ASP A 521 6.82 11.10 -19.91
CA ASP A 521 8.02 11.93 -19.89
C ASP A 521 8.52 12.23 -21.31
N ALA A 522 8.58 11.22 -22.18
CA ALA A 522 9.01 11.34 -23.56
C ALA A 522 8.11 12.30 -24.35
N VAL A 523 6.79 12.09 -24.28
CA VAL A 523 5.79 12.92 -24.95
C VAL A 523 5.86 14.37 -24.47
N LYS A 524 6.02 14.60 -23.16
CA LYS A 524 6.20 15.95 -22.60
C LYS A 524 7.41 16.67 -23.19
N GLN A 525 8.55 15.99 -23.35
CA GLN A 525 9.73 16.60 -23.94
C GLN A 525 9.56 16.88 -25.43
N LEU A 526 8.97 15.96 -26.18
CA LEU A 526 8.67 16.17 -27.61
C LEU A 526 7.71 17.36 -27.81
N GLN A 527 6.71 17.52 -26.95
CA GLN A 527 5.82 18.68 -26.98
C GLN A 527 6.56 19.99 -26.66
N ALA A 528 7.50 19.98 -25.71
CA ALA A 528 8.24 21.18 -25.33
C ALA A 528 9.05 21.79 -26.49
N VAL A 529 9.45 20.96 -27.46
CA VAL A 529 10.15 21.38 -28.69
C VAL A 529 9.24 21.45 -29.92
N ASN A 530 7.92 21.30 -29.76
CA ASN A 530 6.94 21.25 -30.85
C ASN A 530 7.23 20.16 -31.90
N TYR A 531 7.79 19.02 -31.50
CA TYR A 531 8.00 17.88 -32.39
C TYR A 531 6.68 17.16 -32.67
N SER A 532 6.45 16.78 -33.93
CA SER A 532 5.25 16.02 -34.32
C SER A 532 5.52 14.54 -34.15
N ILE A 533 4.79 13.91 -33.22
CA ILE A 533 4.81 12.47 -33.01
C ILE A 533 4.26 11.76 -34.26
N SER A 534 4.87 10.63 -34.65
CA SER A 534 4.45 9.83 -35.81
C SER A 534 3.11 9.13 -35.55
N ASP A 535 2.34 8.85 -36.61
CA ASP A 535 1.09 8.08 -36.51
C ASP A 535 1.32 6.68 -35.90
N ASN A 536 2.46 6.06 -36.19
CA ASN A 536 2.84 4.76 -35.61
C ASN A 536 3.07 4.85 -34.10
N ALA A 537 3.81 5.87 -33.64
CA ALA A 537 4.05 6.07 -32.22
C ALA A 537 2.76 6.44 -31.49
N GLU A 538 1.90 7.27 -32.11
CA GLU A 538 0.57 7.58 -31.59
C GLU A 538 -0.28 6.31 -31.43
N MET A 539 -0.34 5.45 -32.45
CA MET A 539 -1.04 4.17 -32.38
C MET A 539 -0.48 3.25 -31.30
N ALA A 540 0.85 3.15 -31.18
CA ALA A 540 1.49 2.34 -30.13
C ALA A 540 1.16 2.84 -28.72
N ILE A 541 1.10 4.16 -28.51
CA ILE A 541 0.70 4.76 -27.24
C ILE A 541 -0.79 4.47 -26.95
N LEU A 542 -1.66 4.60 -27.94
CA LEU A 542 -3.09 4.28 -27.79
C LEU A 542 -3.31 2.80 -27.47
N ASP A 543 -2.63 1.89 -28.17
CA ASP A 543 -2.66 0.45 -27.91
C ASP A 543 -2.10 0.11 -26.52
N MET A 544 -1.04 0.79 -26.07
CA MET A 544 -0.49 0.66 -24.73
C MET A 544 -1.52 1.09 -23.67
N LEU A 545 -2.14 2.25 -23.82
CA LEU A 545 -3.15 2.77 -22.89
C LEU A 545 -4.39 1.86 -22.87
N GLN A 546 -4.80 1.34 -24.02
CA GLN A 546 -5.89 0.39 -24.14
C GLN A 546 -5.54 -0.96 -23.50
N GLY A 547 -4.33 -1.47 -23.74
CA GLY A 547 -3.81 -2.69 -23.13
C GLY A 547 -3.72 -2.58 -21.61
N ALA A 548 -3.22 -1.45 -21.10
CA ALA A 548 -3.21 -1.11 -19.68
C ALA A 548 -4.62 -1.23 -19.09
N TYR A 549 -5.60 -0.60 -19.75
CA TYR A 549 -6.99 -0.59 -19.30
C TYR A 549 -7.67 -1.98 -19.32
N TRP A 550 -7.46 -2.79 -20.37
CA TRP A 550 -8.20 -4.05 -20.54
C TRP A 550 -7.51 -5.28 -19.93
N LYS A 551 -6.17 -5.37 -19.99
CA LYS A 551 -5.43 -6.55 -19.53
C LYS A 551 -5.01 -6.43 -18.09
N ASN A 552 -4.61 -5.24 -17.67
CA ASN A 552 -3.89 -5.05 -16.42
C ASN A 552 -4.73 -4.37 -15.34
N GLY A 553 -6.05 -4.30 -15.52
CA GLY A 553 -6.93 -3.57 -14.60
C GLY A 553 -6.40 -2.16 -14.27
N PHE A 554 -5.52 -1.61 -15.11
CA PHE A 554 -4.93 -0.31 -14.88
C PHE A 554 -6.13 0.61 -14.97
N PHE A 555 -6.33 1.43 -13.95
CA PHE A 555 -7.52 2.26 -13.78
C PHE A 555 -8.80 1.55 -13.28
N LYS A 556 -8.84 0.22 -13.06
CA LYS A 556 -9.96 -0.56 -12.47
C LYS A 556 -9.73 -1.08 -11.04
N THR A 557 -9.11 -0.28 -10.17
CA THR A 557 -8.78 -0.64 -8.76
C THR A 557 -7.89 -1.88 -8.59
N GLY A 558 -6.68 -1.83 -9.14
CA GLY A 558 -5.73 -2.93 -8.99
C GLY A 558 -5.93 -3.98 -10.07
N ASP A 559 -4.80 -4.49 -10.52
CA ASP A 559 -4.71 -5.37 -11.66
C ASP A 559 -5.25 -6.76 -11.33
N ILE A 560 -5.90 -7.36 -12.32
CA ILE A 560 -6.17 -8.79 -12.45
C ILE A 560 -4.84 -9.62 -12.43
N LEU A 561 -3.68 -8.96 -12.51
CA LEU A 561 -2.30 -9.48 -12.63
C LEU A 561 -1.23 -8.80 -11.73
N GLY A 562 -1.59 -8.00 -10.71
CA GLY A 562 -0.64 -7.48 -9.70
C GLY A 562 0.10 -6.14 -9.94
N GLU A 563 -0.34 -5.25 -10.84
CA GLU A 563 0.26 -3.92 -11.04
C GLU A 563 -0.32 -2.78 -10.16
N LYS A 564 0.56 -1.87 -9.68
CA LYS A 564 0.24 -0.73 -8.79
C LYS A 564 -0.46 0.42 -9.52
N VAL A 565 -1.65 0.81 -9.05
CA VAL A 565 -2.34 2.05 -9.49
C VAL A 565 -2.00 3.19 -8.52
N SER A 566 -1.36 4.25 -9.02
CA SER A 566 -1.01 5.46 -8.24
C SER A 566 -1.65 6.73 -8.80
N TYR A 567 -1.72 7.80 -7.99
CA TYR A 567 -2.11 9.13 -8.48
C TYR A 567 -1.23 9.60 -9.63
N GLN A 568 0.07 9.31 -9.57
CA GLN A 568 1.03 9.60 -10.62
C GLN A 568 0.62 8.93 -11.94
N ALA A 569 0.47 7.60 -11.93
CA ALA A 569 0.12 6.85 -13.14
C ALA A 569 -1.25 7.25 -13.70
N THR A 570 -2.18 7.61 -12.81
CA THR A 570 -3.51 8.12 -13.16
C THR A 570 -3.43 9.46 -13.88
N TYR A 571 -2.66 10.40 -13.34
CA TYR A 571 -2.41 11.69 -13.96
C TYR A 571 -1.71 11.54 -15.32
N GLU A 572 -0.64 10.75 -15.37
CA GLU A 572 0.18 10.54 -16.56
C GLU A 572 -0.62 9.88 -17.69
N GLY A 573 -1.37 8.82 -17.38
CA GLY A 573 -2.26 8.14 -18.33
C GLY A 573 -3.36 9.07 -18.84
N THR A 574 -4.02 9.82 -17.95
CA THR A 574 -5.08 10.77 -18.34
C THR A 574 -4.52 11.89 -19.23
N PHE A 575 -3.32 12.39 -18.94
CA PHE A 575 -2.66 13.39 -19.76
C PHE A 575 -2.40 12.89 -21.18
N LEU A 576 -1.81 11.69 -21.31
CA LEU A 576 -1.55 11.05 -22.59
C LEU A 576 -2.85 10.84 -23.37
N SER A 577 -3.87 10.29 -22.71
CA SER A 577 -5.18 10.07 -23.33
C SER A 577 -5.82 11.36 -23.83
N ASN A 578 -5.76 12.46 -23.07
CA ASN A 578 -6.29 13.77 -23.48
C ASN A 578 -5.56 14.37 -24.68
N LEU A 579 -4.26 14.11 -24.79
CA LEU A 579 -3.46 14.61 -25.89
C LEU A 579 -3.84 13.97 -27.23
N PHE A 580 -4.05 12.65 -27.25
CA PHE A 580 -4.28 11.89 -28.48
C PHE A 580 -5.76 11.70 -28.84
N GLN A 581 -6.69 12.12 -27.98
CA GLN A 581 -8.15 12.14 -28.22
C GLN A 581 -8.60 12.96 -29.46
N GLY A 582 -7.83 13.95 -29.89
CA GLY A 582 -8.21 14.86 -30.97
C GLY A 582 -7.86 14.41 -32.39
N LYS A 583 -7.16 13.28 -32.54
CA LYS A 583 -6.56 12.85 -33.83
C LYS A 583 -6.91 11.43 -34.28
N GLY A 584 -7.41 10.59 -33.38
CA GLY A 584 -7.93 9.27 -33.71
C GLY A 584 -9.22 9.36 -34.53
N GLY A 585 -9.10 9.24 -35.85
CA GLY A 585 -10.24 9.01 -36.73
C GLY A 585 -11.03 7.77 -36.30
N ALA A 586 -12.35 7.83 -36.45
CA ALA A 586 -13.24 6.71 -36.19
C ALA A 586 -12.74 5.42 -36.87
N ILE A 587 -12.53 4.38 -36.06
CA ILE A 587 -12.40 2.99 -36.53
C ILE A 587 -13.59 2.20 -35.98
#